data_AF-A0A429AXW1-F1
#
_entry.id   AF-A0A429AXW1-F1
#
_cell.length_a   1.000
_cell.length_b   1.000
_cell.length_c   1.000
_cell.angle_alpha   90.00
_cell.angle_beta   90.00
_cell.angle_gamma   90.00
#
_symmetry.space_group_name_H-M   'P 1'
#
loop_
_entity.id
_entity.type
_entity.pdbx_description
1 polymer ?
#
loop_
_entity_poly.entity_id
_entity_poly.type
_entity_poly.pdbx_seq_one_letter_code
_entity_poly.pdbx_strand_id
1 'polypeptide(L)'
;MVPDLRLPLVRQLAEADVPHRFWHTAGPGGRVWLFESVEGDGDHWAIRQIEVDAERVAHRYWWERLQDEHGFLTDQPLEIWELTEITGAAFEAVWDAA
;
A
#
# COMPACT_ATOMS: atom_id res chain seq x y z
N MET A 1 -15.08 20.20 -10.90
CA MET A 1 -14.68 19.04 -10.08
C MET A 1 -13.77 18.18 -10.93
N VAL A 2 -12.53 17.99 -10.50
CA VAL A 2 -11.62 17.02 -11.14
C VAL A 2 -12.07 15.62 -10.71
N PRO A 3 -12.23 14.65 -11.63
CA PRO A 3 -12.55 13.27 -11.23
C PRO A 3 -11.46 12.73 -10.31
N ASP A 4 -11.84 12.00 -9.25
CA ASP A 4 -10.87 11.21 -8.49
C ASP A 4 -10.44 10.02 -9.35
N LEU A 5 -9.29 10.18 -10.01
CA LEU A 5 -8.73 9.17 -10.92
C LEU A 5 -7.96 8.06 -10.18
N ARG A 6 -7.86 8.12 -8.84
CA ARG A 6 -7.11 7.13 -8.06
C ARG A 6 -7.72 5.74 -8.18
N LEU A 7 -9.05 5.62 -8.07
CA LEU A 7 -9.72 4.31 -8.18
C LEU A 7 -9.43 3.61 -9.52
N PRO A 8 -9.73 4.21 -10.69
CA PRO A 8 -9.47 3.52 -11.96
C PRO A 8 -7.97 3.24 -12.17
N LEU A 9 -7.08 4.13 -11.72
CA LEU A 9 -5.63 3.91 -11.83
C LEU A 9 -5.15 2.76 -10.95
N VAL A 10 -5.45 2.78 -9.65
CA VAL A 10 -5.04 1.74 -8.69
C VAL A 10 -5.61 0.38 -9.11
N ARG A 11 -6.86 0.34 -9.57
CA ARG A 11 -7.46 -0.89 -10.09
C ARG A 11 -6.70 -1.40 -11.31
N GLN A 12 -6.41 -0.52 -12.29
CA GLN A 12 -5.65 -0.91 -13.48
C GLN A 12 -4.27 -1.45 -13.12
N LEU A 13 -3.57 -0.80 -12.18
CA LEU A 13 -2.25 -1.23 -11.71
C LEU A 13 -2.32 -2.58 -10.97
N ALA A 14 -3.34 -2.79 -10.15
CA ALA A 14 -3.55 -4.03 -9.41
C ALA A 14 -3.95 -5.22 -10.31
N GLU A 15 -4.60 -4.95 -11.44
CA GLU A 15 -5.01 -5.96 -12.43
C GLU A 15 -3.95 -6.19 -13.52
N ALA A 16 -2.85 -5.44 -13.53
CA ALA A 16 -1.80 -5.56 -14.52
C ALA A 16 -0.90 -6.79 -14.25
N ASP A 17 -0.50 -7.49 -15.32
CA ASP A 17 0.45 -8.61 -15.24
C ASP A 17 1.90 -8.10 -15.23
N VAL A 18 2.26 -7.40 -14.15
CA VAL A 18 3.60 -6.83 -13.91
C VAL A 18 4.18 -7.33 -12.60
N PRO A 19 5.51 -7.32 -12.40
CA PRO A 19 6.10 -7.78 -11.14
C PRO A 19 5.68 -6.91 -9.95
N HIS A 20 5.21 -7.55 -8.89
CA HIS A 20 4.89 -6.88 -7.62
C HIS A 20 6.11 -6.84 -6.70
N ARG A 21 6.26 -5.73 -5.99
CA ARG A 21 7.28 -5.51 -4.96
C ARG A 21 6.61 -5.21 -3.64
N PHE A 22 7.19 -5.71 -2.55
CA PHE A 22 6.60 -5.58 -1.23
C PHE A 22 7.56 -4.87 -0.29
N TRP A 23 7.02 -3.97 0.52
CA TRP A 23 7.81 -3.06 1.34
C TRP A 23 7.21 -2.94 2.73
N HIS A 24 8.05 -2.56 3.68
CA HIS A 24 7.59 -2.06 4.95
C HIS A 24 8.41 -0.88 5.44
N THR A 25 7.81 -0.08 6.32
CA THR A 25 8.50 0.95 7.09
C THR A 25 7.84 1.12 8.45
N ALA A 26 8.64 1.47 9.45
CA ALA A 26 8.15 1.88 10.75
C ALA A 26 8.09 3.40 10.78
N GLY A 27 6.97 3.97 11.22
CA GLY A 27 6.85 5.41 11.39
C GLY A 27 6.58 5.81 12.84
N PRO A 28 6.24 7.08 13.04
CA PRO A 28 6.10 7.65 14.38
C PRO A 28 5.05 6.94 15.24
N GLY A 29 5.27 6.94 16.56
CA GLY A 29 4.29 6.41 17.50
C GLY A 29 4.11 4.89 17.47
N GLY A 30 5.04 4.14 16.88
CA GLY A 30 4.98 2.69 16.79
C GLY A 30 4.11 2.15 15.66
N ARG A 31 3.64 3.03 14.76
CA ARG A 31 2.91 2.63 13.56
C ARG A 31 3.84 1.93 12.56
N VAL A 32 3.29 1.00 11.81
CA VAL A 32 3.99 0.29 10.74
C VAL A 32 3.14 0.32 9.48
N TRP A 33 3.76 0.62 8.34
CA TRP A 33 3.13 0.53 7.04
C TRP A 33 3.75 -0.61 6.25
N LEU A 34 2.91 -1.35 5.56
CA LEU A 34 3.30 -2.34 4.57
C LEU A 34 2.68 -1.96 3.23
N PHE A 35 3.41 -2.16 2.15
CA PHE A 35 2.95 -1.83 0.80
C PHE A 35 3.21 -3.00 -0.13
N GLU A 36 2.23 -3.31 -0.97
CA GLU A 36 2.46 -3.96 -2.25
C GLU A 36 2.44 -2.88 -3.33
N SER A 37 3.41 -2.93 -4.23
CA SER A 37 3.57 -1.93 -5.28
C SER A 37 3.91 -2.55 -6.62
N VAL A 38 3.64 -1.80 -7.67
CA VAL A 38 4.10 -2.07 -9.03
C VAL A 38 4.94 -0.90 -9.53
N GLU A 39 5.89 -1.19 -10.41
CA GLU A 39 6.67 -0.13 -11.07
C GLU A 39 5.88 0.43 -12.27
N GLY A 40 5.71 1.75 -12.33
CA GLY A 40 5.05 2.47 -13.40
C GLY A 40 5.78 3.78 -13.70
N ASP A 41 6.22 3.95 -14.96
CA ASP A 41 6.99 5.11 -15.41
C ASP A 41 8.27 5.42 -14.59
N GLY A 42 8.87 4.38 -13.98
CA GLY A 42 10.09 4.48 -13.16
C GLY A 42 9.83 4.74 -11.67
N ASP A 43 8.57 4.94 -11.29
CA ASP A 43 8.14 5.13 -9.91
C ASP A 43 7.43 3.87 -9.38
N HIS A 44 7.49 3.65 -8.06
CA HIS A 44 6.74 2.57 -7.42
C HIS A 44 5.41 3.07 -6.88
N TRP A 45 4.31 2.50 -7.37
CA TRP A 45 2.95 2.87 -6.95
C TRP A 45 2.35 1.79 -6.06
N ALA A 46 1.85 2.18 -4.89
CA ALA A 46 1.16 1.25 -3.99
C ALA A 46 -0.20 0.84 -4.57
N ILE A 47 -0.44 -0.48 -4.63
CA ILE A 47 -1.72 -1.07 -5.07
C ILE A 47 -2.50 -1.71 -3.91
N ARG A 48 -1.78 -2.19 -2.88
CA ARG A 48 -2.31 -2.55 -1.57
C ARG A 48 -1.45 -1.93 -0.48
N GLN A 49 -2.09 -1.48 0.59
CA GLN A 49 -1.44 -0.93 1.78
C GLN A 49 -2.07 -1.50 3.04
N ILE A 50 -1.23 -1.76 4.03
CA ILE A 50 -1.64 -2.08 5.39
C ILE A 50 -1.03 -1.02 6.29
N GLU A 51 -1.85 -0.37 7.10
CA GLU A 51 -1.40 0.42 8.24
C GLU A 51 -1.68 -0.37 9.52
N VAL A 52 -0.65 -0.67 10.30
CA VAL A 52 -0.77 -1.22 11.64
C VAL A 52 -0.56 -0.08 12.63
N ASP A 53 -1.60 0.23 13.40
CA ASP A 53 -1.56 1.31 14.37
C ASP A 53 -0.80 0.92 15.66
N ALA A 54 -0.70 1.88 16.59
CA ALA A 54 0.00 1.66 17.86
C ALA A 54 -0.70 0.61 18.77
N GLU A 55 -1.99 0.36 18.56
CA GLU A 55 -2.79 -0.64 19.27
C GLU A 55 -2.74 -2.01 18.58
N ARG A 56 -1.94 -2.15 17.52
CA ARG A 56 -1.80 -3.35 16.68
C ARG A 56 -3.06 -3.68 15.88
N VAL A 57 -3.92 -2.71 15.65
CA VAL A 57 -5.05 -2.84 14.72
C VAL A 57 -4.55 -2.58 13.30
N ALA A 58 -4.90 -3.47 12.38
CA ALA A 58 -4.49 -3.38 10.98
C ALA A 58 -5.64 -2.82 10.12
N HIS A 59 -5.34 -1.80 9.32
CA HIS A 59 -6.25 -1.17 8.36
C HIS A 59 -5.75 -1.45 6.95
N ARG A 60 -6.61 -2.02 6.11
CA ARG A 60 -6.29 -2.40 4.73
C ARG A 60 -6.86 -1.41 3.74
N TYR A 61 -6.04 -1.01 2.78
CA TYR A 61 -6.45 -0.15 1.68
C TYR A 61 -6.06 -0.77 0.34
N TRP A 62 -6.99 -0.76 -0.61
CA TRP A 62 -6.84 -1.23 -1.98
C TRP A 62 -7.93 -0.60 -2.87
N TRP A 63 -8.00 -0.97 -4.15
CA TRP A 63 -8.95 -0.35 -5.09
C TRP A 63 -10.43 -0.41 -4.67
N GLU A 64 -10.86 -1.34 -3.81
CA GLU A 64 -12.23 -1.37 -3.26
C GLU A 64 -12.39 -0.50 -2.00
N ARG A 65 -11.30 -0.14 -1.33
CA ARG A 65 -11.26 0.70 -0.12
C ARG A 65 -10.04 1.61 -0.15
N LEU A 66 -10.14 2.72 -0.87
CA LEU A 66 -9.03 3.68 -0.98
C LEU A 66 -8.82 4.49 0.31
N GLN A 67 -9.85 4.70 1.11
CA GLN A 67 -9.80 5.49 2.33
C GLN A 67 -10.97 5.15 3.26
N ASP A 68 -10.78 5.44 4.54
CA ASP A 68 -11.81 5.39 5.58
C ASP A 68 -11.55 6.49 6.64
N GLU A 69 -12.10 6.34 7.85
CA GLU A 69 -11.89 7.28 8.95
C GLU A 69 -10.50 7.19 9.62
N HIS A 70 -9.75 6.12 9.36
CA HIS A 70 -8.44 5.83 9.96
C HIS A 70 -7.28 6.21 9.04
N GLY A 71 -7.49 6.23 7.72
CA GLY A 71 -6.45 6.57 6.76
C GLY A 71 -6.85 6.34 5.31
N PHE A 72 -5.83 6.18 4.47
CA PHE A 72 -5.97 6.04 3.02
C PHE A 72 -4.78 5.29 2.40
N LEU A 73 -5.02 4.69 1.23
CA LEU A 73 -3.98 4.24 0.31
C LEU A 73 -3.22 5.46 -0.19
N THR A 74 -1.90 5.47 0.01
CA THR A 74 -1.03 6.58 -0.40
C THR A 74 -1.35 7.05 -1.83
N ASP A 75 -1.46 8.37 -2.00
CA ASP A 75 -1.74 9.01 -3.28
C ASP A 75 -0.46 9.48 -4.00
N GLN A 76 0.70 9.14 -3.45
CA GLN A 76 2.03 9.47 -3.97
C GLN A 76 2.85 8.20 -4.22
N PRO A 77 3.81 8.27 -5.16
CA PRO A 77 4.84 7.24 -5.31
C PRO A 77 5.53 6.91 -3.99
N LEU A 78 5.94 5.65 -3.87
CA LEU A 78 6.74 5.18 -2.76
C LEU A 78 8.18 5.62 -2.91
N GLU A 79 8.70 6.29 -1.89
CA GLU A 79 10.12 6.60 -1.74
C GLU A 79 10.88 5.33 -1.34
N ILE A 80 11.05 4.38 -2.27
CA ILE A 80 11.52 3.02 -1.98
C ILE A 80 12.88 2.94 -1.29
N TRP A 81 13.72 3.98 -1.41
CA TRP A 81 15.01 4.06 -0.72
C TRP A 81 14.88 4.29 0.79
N GLU A 82 13.70 4.69 1.28
CA GLU A 82 13.38 4.80 2.71
C GLU A 82 12.64 3.56 3.23
N LEU A 83 12.36 2.59 2.36
CA LEU A 83 11.61 1.38 2.69
C LEU A 83 12.52 0.16 2.77
N THR A 84 12.09 -0.83 3.54
CA THR A 84 12.73 -2.14 3.58
C THR A 84 11.92 -3.12 2.74
N GLU A 85 12.55 -3.77 1.75
CA GLU A 85 11.90 -4.80 0.94
C GLU A 85 11.56 -6.03 1.80
N ILE A 86 10.35 -6.58 1.61
CA ILE A 86 9.90 -7.82 2.24
C ILE A 86 9.46 -8.83 1.19
N THR A 87 9.23 -10.07 1.62
CA THR A 87 8.62 -11.08 0.75
C THR A 87 7.11 -10.84 0.63
N GLY A 88 6.53 -11.19 -0.51
CA GLY A 88 5.08 -11.21 -0.67
C GLY A 88 4.39 -12.10 0.38
N ALA A 89 5.00 -13.23 0.74
CA ALA A 89 4.49 -14.11 1.80
C ALA A 89 4.39 -13.40 3.17
N ALA A 90 5.35 -12.54 3.52
CA ALA A 90 5.29 -11.75 4.74
C ALA A 90 4.19 -10.68 4.70
N PHE A 91 3.98 -10.07 3.53
CA PHE A 91 2.88 -9.12 3.34
C PHE A 91 1.52 -9.81 3.47
N GLU A 92 1.29 -10.92 2.74
CA GLU A 92 0.02 -11.66 2.76
C GLU A 92 -0.32 -12.17 4.17
N ALA A 93 0.68 -12.59 4.94
CA ALA A 93 0.46 -13.04 6.32
C ALA A 93 -0.14 -11.94 7.21
N VAL A 94 0.22 -10.67 6.99
CA VAL A 94 -0.38 -9.53 7.70
C VAL A 94 -1.72 -9.15 7.08
N TRP A 95 -1.83 -9.21 5.75
CA TRP A 95 -3.07 -8.92 5.02
C TRP A 95 -4.24 -9.82 5.45
N ASP A 96 -3.98 -11.11 5.59
CA ASP A 96 -4.99 -12.12 5.96
C ASP A 96 -5.33 -12.11 7.45
N ALA A 97 -4.44 -11.57 8.30
CA ALA A 97 -4.67 -11.44 9.73
C ALA A 97 -5.46 -10.17 10.11
N ALA A 98 -5.67 -9.27 9.16
CA ALA A 98 -6.36 -7.99 9.31
C ALA A 98 -7.86 -8.03 8.96
#